data_AF-A0A1H0CIC3-F1
#
_entry.id   AF-A0A1H0CIC3-F1
#
_cell.length_a   1.000
_cell.length_b   1.000
_cell.length_c   1.000
_cell.angle_alpha   90.00
_cell.angle_beta   90.00
_cell.angle_gamma   90.00
#
_symmetry.space_group_name_H-M   'P 1'
#
loop_
_entity.id
_entity.type
_entity.pdbx_description
1 polymer ?
#
loop_
_entity_poly.entity_id
_entity_poly.type
_entity_poly.pdbx_seq_one_letter_code
_entity_poly.pdbx_strand_id
1 'polypeptide(L)'
;MLARYLRCAPGREAPLMACDAALHQGHTDADVIAALLRGPGSRRALQRLSLASPRARSPLETLARLQLHDAGVPFEDGVVIPHVGEVDLLVDGRLVVELDGYTYHEDDFQFAKDRTRDRELVRQGYRVARFTRKDVHLGKVGAEVRGLLAAHDDLLGRPSGDDAPMVVKIDDKRGGRRLQRV
;
A
#
# COMPACT_ATOMS: atom_id res chain seq x y z
N MET A 1 20.04 7.02 -14.85
CA MET A 1 18.89 6.70 -15.73
C MET A 1 17.54 6.86 -15.04
N LEU A 2 17.37 6.39 -13.79
CA LEU A 2 16.09 6.39 -13.06
C LEU A 2 15.38 7.77 -12.98
N ALA A 3 16.09 8.84 -12.60
CA ALA A 3 15.52 10.20 -12.53
C ALA A 3 14.94 10.67 -13.89
N ARG A 4 15.58 10.31 -15.01
CA ARG A 4 15.04 10.59 -16.36
C ARG A 4 13.81 9.73 -16.65
N TYR A 5 13.81 8.47 -16.21
CA TYR A 5 12.67 7.58 -16.43
C TYR A 5 11.42 8.07 -15.67
N LEU A 6 11.59 8.45 -14.40
CA LEU A 6 10.56 9.13 -13.59
C LEU A 6 10.05 10.41 -14.26
N ARG A 7 10.93 11.18 -14.92
CA ARG A 7 10.52 12.40 -15.65
C ARG A 7 9.76 12.10 -16.92
N CYS A 8 10.19 11.15 -17.74
CA CYS A 8 9.81 11.09 -19.15
C CYS A 8 8.80 9.98 -19.49
N ALA A 9 8.69 8.92 -18.67
CA ALA A 9 7.81 7.80 -18.99
C ALA A 9 6.33 8.25 -19.14
N PRO A 10 5.59 7.71 -20.13
CA PRO A 10 4.20 8.06 -20.37
C PRO A 10 3.30 7.63 -19.20
N GLY A 11 3.39 6.37 -18.77
CA GLY A 11 2.73 5.86 -17.56
C GLY A 11 3.53 6.12 -16.29
N ARG A 12 2.89 5.98 -15.12
CA ARG A 12 3.55 6.12 -13.81
C ARG A 12 3.99 4.78 -13.21
N GLU A 13 3.39 3.68 -13.63
CA GLU A 13 3.54 2.34 -13.04
C GLU A 13 4.97 1.84 -13.26
N ALA A 14 5.39 1.71 -14.51
CA ALA A 14 6.71 1.20 -14.85
C ALA A 14 7.89 2.01 -14.25
N PRO A 15 7.92 3.36 -14.30
CA PRO A 15 8.99 4.10 -13.65
C PRO A 15 8.94 4.01 -12.12
N LEU A 16 7.76 3.79 -11.51
CA LEU A 16 7.64 3.55 -10.08
C LEU A 16 8.14 2.18 -9.67
N MET A 17 7.80 1.12 -10.42
CA MET A 17 8.33 -0.23 -10.18
C MET A 17 9.86 -0.24 -10.21
N ALA A 18 10.45 0.46 -11.19
CA ALA A 18 11.91 0.60 -11.28
C ALA A 18 12.49 1.45 -10.13
N CYS A 19 11.73 2.42 -9.61
CA CYS A 19 12.13 3.25 -8.47
C CYS A 19 12.11 2.43 -7.19
N ASP A 20 11.00 1.76 -6.90
CA ASP A 20 10.81 0.89 -5.73
C ASP A 20 11.87 -0.20 -5.69
N ALA A 21 12.13 -0.89 -6.81
CA ALA A 21 13.19 -1.88 -6.89
C ALA A 21 14.58 -1.31 -6.57
N ALA A 22 14.91 -0.11 -7.06
CA ALA A 22 16.19 0.53 -6.80
C ALA A 22 16.34 0.96 -5.33
N LEU A 23 15.26 1.43 -4.70
CA LEU A 23 15.22 1.78 -3.29
C LEU A 23 15.33 0.51 -2.41
N HIS A 24 14.55 -0.52 -2.73
CA HIS A 24 14.51 -1.79 -1.99
C HIS A 24 15.86 -2.50 -2.00
N GLN A 25 16.56 -2.49 -3.13
CA GLN A 25 17.89 -3.10 -3.28
C GLN A 25 19.02 -2.24 -2.73
N GLY A 26 18.74 -1.05 -2.18
CA GLY A 26 19.74 -0.13 -1.66
C GLY A 26 20.67 0.46 -2.72
N HIS A 27 20.25 0.46 -3.99
CA HIS A 27 21.04 1.05 -5.08
C HIS A 27 21.02 2.58 -5.05
N THR A 28 20.03 3.18 -4.39
CA THR A 28 19.87 4.63 -4.22
C THR A 28 18.86 4.93 -3.11
N ASP A 29 18.77 6.19 -2.71
CA ASP A 29 17.77 6.69 -1.75
C ASP A 29 16.87 7.75 -2.39
N ALA A 30 15.69 7.96 -1.82
CA ALA A 30 14.73 8.94 -2.32
C ALA A 30 15.32 10.35 -2.39
N ASP A 31 16.11 10.75 -1.40
CA ASP A 31 16.75 12.08 -1.36
C ASP A 31 17.78 12.26 -2.48
N VAL A 32 18.54 11.20 -2.79
CA VAL A 32 19.51 11.20 -3.90
C VAL A 32 18.78 11.36 -5.23
N ILE A 33 17.65 10.66 -5.43
CA ILE A 33 16.83 10.82 -6.62
C ILE A 33 16.27 12.25 -6.68
N ALA A 34 15.70 12.76 -5.59
CA ALA A 34 15.10 14.09 -5.52
C ALA A 34 16.09 15.20 -5.88
N ALA A 35 17.34 15.11 -5.41
CA ALA A 35 18.40 16.08 -5.73
C ALA A 35 18.72 16.16 -7.24
N LEU A 36 18.47 15.08 -8.00
CA LEU A 36 18.67 14.99 -9.45
C LEU A 36 17.47 15.51 -10.27
N LEU A 37 16.33 15.77 -9.62
CA LEU A 37 15.09 16.22 -10.25
C LEU A 37 15.05 17.75 -10.35
N ARG A 38 15.85 18.29 -11.29
CA ARG A 38 15.85 19.72 -11.65
C ARG A 38 15.36 19.95 -13.08
N GLY A 39 14.68 21.08 -13.32
CA GLY A 39 14.20 21.50 -14.64
C GLY A 39 12.90 20.83 -15.10
N PRO A 40 12.55 20.95 -16.39
CA PRO A 40 11.28 20.47 -16.95
C PRO A 40 10.98 18.99 -16.63
N GLY A 41 9.73 18.69 -16.31
CA GLY A 41 9.27 17.34 -15.95
C GLY A 41 9.60 16.92 -14.51
N SER A 42 10.39 17.70 -13.76
CA SER A 42 10.77 17.35 -12.38
C SER A 42 9.60 17.38 -11.41
N ARG A 43 8.61 18.27 -11.60
CA ARG A 43 7.38 18.27 -10.79
C ARG A 43 6.66 16.91 -10.88
N ARG A 44 6.47 16.39 -12.09
CA ARG A 44 5.87 15.07 -12.32
C ARG A 44 6.72 13.95 -11.70
N ALA A 45 8.04 14.03 -11.84
CA ALA A 45 8.93 13.04 -11.25
C ALA A 45 8.90 13.06 -9.71
N LEU A 46 8.81 14.23 -9.08
CA LEU A 46 8.68 14.38 -7.63
C LEU A 46 7.34 13.82 -7.13
N GLN A 47 6.24 14.08 -7.86
CA GLN A 47 4.93 13.47 -7.57
C GLN A 47 4.96 11.94 -7.69
N ARG A 48 5.72 11.39 -8.64
CA ARG A 48 5.94 9.94 -8.73
C ARG A 48 6.79 9.48 -7.54
N LEU A 49 7.91 10.14 -7.27
CA LEU A 49 8.79 9.78 -6.15
C LEU A 49 8.08 9.77 -4.80
N SER A 50 7.10 10.67 -4.57
CA SER A 50 6.29 10.65 -3.34
C SER A 50 5.36 9.43 -3.19
N LEU A 51 5.17 8.64 -4.25
CA LEU A 51 4.42 7.38 -4.24
C LEU A 51 5.32 6.15 -4.13
N ALA A 52 6.63 6.33 -4.28
CA ALA A 52 7.60 5.24 -4.21
C ALA A 52 7.72 4.71 -2.78
N SER A 53 8.15 3.46 -2.65
CA SER A 53 8.46 2.84 -1.36
C SER A 53 9.66 1.91 -1.45
N PRO A 54 10.60 2.00 -0.49
CA PRO A 54 11.68 1.02 -0.34
C PRO A 54 11.19 -0.35 0.17
N ARG A 55 9.93 -0.45 0.64
CA ARG A 55 9.35 -1.69 1.17
C ARG A 55 8.67 -2.55 0.12
N ALA A 56 8.42 -2.03 -1.08
CA ALA A 56 7.90 -2.83 -2.18
C ALA A 56 8.98 -3.79 -2.71
N ARG A 57 8.75 -5.09 -2.54
CA ARG A 57 9.68 -6.18 -2.89
C ARG A 57 9.46 -6.67 -4.31
N SER A 58 8.31 -6.36 -4.89
CA SER A 58 7.94 -6.78 -6.24
C SER A 58 7.17 -5.70 -7.00
N PRO A 59 7.19 -5.73 -8.36
CA PRO A 59 6.33 -4.87 -9.18
C PRO A 59 4.83 -5.04 -8.89
N LEU A 60 4.43 -6.21 -8.37
CA LEU A 60 3.05 -6.50 -8.02
C LEU A 60 2.59 -5.68 -6.81
N GLU A 61 3.43 -5.58 -5.79
CA GLU A 61 3.22 -4.73 -4.61
C GLU A 61 3.12 -3.26 -5.00
N THR A 62 4.01 -2.75 -5.86
CA THR A 62 3.91 -1.38 -6.39
C THR A 62 2.55 -1.12 -7.05
N LEU A 63 2.04 -2.04 -7.88
CA LEU A 63 0.75 -1.88 -8.54
C LEU A 63 -0.42 -1.89 -7.55
N ALA A 64 -0.41 -2.80 -6.57
CA ALA A 64 -1.45 -2.87 -5.55
C ALA A 64 -1.47 -1.60 -4.69
N ARG A 65 -0.31 -1.10 -4.27
CA ARG A 65 -0.16 0.19 -3.57
C ARG A 65 -0.75 1.34 -4.38
N LEU A 66 -0.46 1.40 -5.68
CA LEU A 66 -1.01 2.44 -6.56
C LEU A 66 -2.53 2.35 -6.68
N GLN A 67 -3.09 1.15 -6.77
CA GLN A 67 -4.55 0.96 -6.81
C GLN A 67 -5.21 1.38 -5.50
N LEU A 68 -4.61 1.10 -4.35
CA LEU A 68 -5.10 1.56 -3.04
C LEU A 68 -4.98 3.08 -2.89
N HIS A 69 -3.87 3.66 -3.34
CA HIS A 69 -3.67 5.10 -3.37
C HIS A 69 -4.73 5.81 -4.22
N ASP A 70 -4.96 5.35 -5.45
CA ASP A 70 -6.00 5.89 -6.33
C ASP A 70 -7.40 5.69 -5.76
N ALA A 71 -7.59 4.62 -4.98
CA ALA A 71 -8.83 4.31 -4.31
C ALA A 71 -9.10 5.19 -3.08
N GLY A 72 -8.13 6.00 -2.64
CA GLY A 72 -8.23 6.82 -1.43
C GLY A 72 -8.21 6.00 -0.14
N VAL A 73 -7.73 4.76 -0.20
CA VAL A 73 -7.73 3.83 0.94
C VAL A 73 -6.40 3.95 1.68
N PRO A 74 -6.38 4.23 2.99
CA PRO A 74 -5.14 4.29 3.77
C PRO A 74 -4.55 2.88 3.95
N PHE A 75 -3.24 2.76 3.75
CA PHE A 75 -2.52 1.50 3.90
C PHE A 75 -1.08 1.72 4.34
N GLU A 76 -0.49 0.66 4.89
CA GLU A 76 0.93 0.50 5.17
C GLU A 76 1.45 -0.74 4.43
N ASP A 77 2.61 -0.66 3.78
CA ASP A 77 3.24 -1.80 3.09
C ASP A 77 4.36 -2.43 3.91
N GLY A 78 4.64 -3.72 3.73
CA GLY A 78 5.76 -4.42 4.39
C GLY A 78 5.69 -4.35 5.92
N VAL A 79 4.50 -4.57 6.49
CA VAL A 79 4.25 -4.46 7.93
C VAL A 79 4.64 -5.76 8.62
N VAL A 80 5.48 -5.69 9.66
CA VAL A 80 5.82 -6.85 10.48
C VAL A 80 4.79 -6.98 11.60
N ILE A 81 4.00 -8.05 11.55
CA ILE A 81 3.02 -8.39 12.60
C ILE A 81 3.65 -9.43 13.54
N PRO A 82 3.64 -9.20 14.88
CA PRO A 82 4.17 -10.15 15.85
C PRO A 82 3.62 -11.56 15.63
N HIS A 83 4.48 -12.58 15.71
CA HIS A 83 4.14 -14.00 15.52
C HIS A 83 3.64 -14.41 14.12
N VAL A 84 3.42 -13.46 13.21
CA VAL A 84 3.03 -13.72 11.81
C VAL A 84 4.22 -13.50 10.87
N GLY A 85 4.98 -12.43 11.08
CA GLY A 85 6.02 -11.97 10.17
C GLY A 85 5.53 -10.81 9.30
N GLU A 86 6.26 -10.55 8.22
CA GLU A 86 5.95 -9.46 7.29
C GLU A 86 4.78 -9.82 6.36
N VAL A 87 3.78 -8.93 6.30
CA VAL A 87 2.66 -8.98 5.36
C VAL A 87 2.84 -7.93 4.27
N ASP A 88 2.32 -8.18 3.07
CA ASP A 88 2.50 -7.25 1.94
C ASP A 88 1.89 -5.87 2.23
N LEU A 89 0.63 -5.84 2.68
CA LEU A 89 -0.13 -4.62 2.91
C LEU A 89 -1.04 -4.76 4.13
N LEU A 90 -1.09 -3.73 4.98
CA LEU A 90 -2.07 -3.57 6.05
C LEU A 90 -2.94 -2.36 5.73
N VAL A 91 -4.22 -2.59 5.52
CA VAL A 91 -5.22 -1.58 5.16
C VAL A 91 -6.04 -1.21 6.38
N ASP A 92 -6.16 0.09 6.63
CA ASP A 92 -7.00 0.66 7.71
C ASP A 92 -6.72 0.03 9.09
N GLY A 93 -5.47 -0.41 9.31
CA GLY A 93 -5.03 -1.09 10.54
C GLY A 93 -5.68 -2.44 10.84
N ARG A 94 -6.52 -3.00 9.94
CA ARG A 94 -7.37 -4.17 10.24
C ARG A 94 -7.49 -5.22 9.14
N LEU A 95 -7.26 -4.85 7.89
CA LEU A 95 -7.33 -5.76 6.75
C LEU A 95 -5.93 -6.00 6.19
N VAL A 96 -5.42 -7.21 6.35
CA VAL A 96 -4.21 -7.66 5.68
C VAL A 96 -4.56 -8.01 4.24
N VAL A 97 -3.77 -7.49 3.30
CA VAL A 97 -3.84 -7.81 1.88
C VAL A 97 -2.54 -8.49 1.48
N GLU A 98 -2.63 -9.73 1.00
CA GLU A 98 -1.48 -10.50 0.49
C GLU A 98 -1.60 -10.68 -1.03
N LEU A 99 -0.48 -10.61 -1.74
CA LEU A 99 -0.42 -10.63 -3.20
C LEU A 99 0.21 -11.93 -3.68
N ASP A 100 -0.62 -12.83 -4.17
CA ASP A 100 -0.20 -14.14 -4.66
C ASP A 100 0.41 -14.00 -6.07
N GLY A 101 1.74 -13.86 -6.11
CA GLY A 101 2.52 -14.20 -7.29
C GLY A 101 2.43 -15.72 -7.49
N TYR A 102 1.99 -16.18 -8.67
CA TYR A 102 1.90 -17.60 -9.02
C TYR A 102 3.13 -18.37 -8.54
N THR A 103 3.00 -19.09 -7.42
CA THR A 103 4.05 -19.96 -6.90
C THR A 103 3.46 -21.37 -6.84
N TYR A 104 3.33 -21.99 -8.01
CA TYR A 104 3.12 -23.43 -8.10
C TYR A 104 4.44 -24.10 -7.73
N HIS A 105 4.73 -24.24 -6.44
CA HIS A 105 5.68 -25.20 -5.83
C HIS A 105 5.60 -25.02 -4.30
N GLU A 106 4.41 -25.17 -3.72
CA GLU A 106 4.30 -25.26 -2.25
C GLU A 106 4.71 -26.68 -1.84
N ASP A 107 5.78 -26.81 -1.05
CA ASP A 107 6.00 -28.03 -0.27
C ASP A 107 4.98 -28.06 0.89
N ASP A 108 4.68 -29.25 1.41
CA ASP A 108 3.71 -29.43 2.51
C ASP A 108 4.06 -28.60 3.76
N PHE A 109 5.34 -28.26 3.95
CA PHE A 109 5.82 -27.48 5.09
C PHE A 109 5.48 -25.98 4.95
N GLN A 110 5.65 -25.39 3.77
CA GLN A 110 5.22 -24.01 3.49
C GLN A 110 3.71 -23.87 3.63
N PHE A 111 2.95 -24.85 3.11
CA PHE A 111 1.49 -24.86 3.26
C PHE A 111 1.07 -24.87 4.75
N ALA A 112 1.67 -25.75 5.57
CA ALA A 112 1.36 -25.81 6.99
C ALA A 112 1.74 -24.52 7.75
N LYS A 113 2.86 -23.91 7.38
CA LYS A 113 3.32 -22.63 7.94
C LYS A 113 2.35 -21.50 7.60
N ASP A 114 1.89 -21.41 6.36
CA ASP A 114 0.92 -20.40 5.94
C ASP A 114 -0.42 -20.55 6.65
N ARG A 115 -0.89 -21.79 6.87
CA ARG A 115 -2.08 -22.02 7.70
C ARG A 115 -1.91 -21.60 9.15
N THR A 116 -0.70 -21.69 9.68
CA THR A 116 -0.39 -21.21 11.03
C THR A 116 -0.41 -19.69 11.09
N ARG A 117 0.18 -19.02 10.08
CA ARG A 117 0.16 -17.55 9.94
C ARG A 117 -1.27 -17.02 9.82
N ASP A 118 -2.10 -17.66 9.00
CA ASP A 118 -3.50 -17.28 8.81
C ASP A 118 -4.30 -17.32 10.12
N ARG A 119 -4.13 -18.39 10.90
CA ARG A 119 -4.82 -18.52 12.19
C ARG A 119 -4.35 -17.48 13.19
N GLU A 120 -3.06 -17.14 13.18
CA GLU A 120 -2.52 -16.13 14.07
C GLU A 120 -3.01 -14.72 13.69
N LEU A 121 -3.10 -14.39 12.41
CA LEU A 121 -3.74 -13.16 11.93
C LEU A 121 -5.20 -13.06 12.43
N VAL A 122 -5.97 -14.13 12.27
CA VAL A 122 -7.35 -14.19 12.77
C VAL A 122 -7.40 -14.03 14.29
N ARG A 123 -6.50 -14.70 15.02
CA ARG A 123 -6.42 -14.59 16.49
C ARG A 123 -6.15 -13.17 16.96
N GLN A 124 -5.35 -12.42 16.21
CA GLN A 124 -5.04 -11.01 16.48
C GLN A 124 -6.13 -10.04 15.98
N GLY A 125 -7.21 -10.56 15.38
CA GLY A 125 -8.36 -9.76 14.93
C GLY A 125 -8.23 -9.21 13.51
N TYR A 126 -7.20 -9.61 12.76
CA TYR A 126 -7.05 -9.23 11.36
C TYR A 126 -7.94 -10.07 10.46
N ARG A 127 -8.43 -9.43 9.40
CA ARG A 127 -8.99 -10.14 8.23
C ARG A 127 -7.92 -10.21 7.15
N VAL A 128 -7.97 -11.24 6.31
CA VAL A 128 -7.02 -11.43 5.22
C VAL A 128 -7.76 -11.48 3.90
N ALA A 129 -7.31 -10.71 2.92
CA ALA A 129 -7.75 -10.77 1.53
C ALA A 129 -6.55 -11.07 0.62
N ARG A 130 -6.64 -12.15 -0.16
CA ARG A 130 -5.60 -12.55 -1.09
C ARG A 130 -5.98 -12.14 -2.51
N PHE A 131 -5.04 -11.50 -3.21
CA PHE A 131 -5.22 -11.09 -4.60
C PHE A 131 -4.22 -11.81 -5.48
N THR A 132 -4.72 -12.45 -6.53
CA THR A 132 -3.84 -13.06 -7.51
C THR A 132 -3.16 -11.99 -8.35
N ARG A 133 -2.05 -12.33 -8.98
CA ARG A 133 -1.44 -11.50 -10.03
C ARG A 133 -2.48 -10.99 -11.05
N LYS A 134 -3.44 -11.84 -11.45
CA LYS A 134 -4.48 -11.48 -12.40
C LYS A 134 -5.39 -10.37 -11.86
N ASP A 135 -5.78 -10.43 -10.60
CA ASP A 135 -6.65 -9.42 -9.99
C ASP A 135 -5.94 -8.06 -9.91
N VAL A 136 -4.65 -8.05 -9.56
CA VAL A 136 -3.84 -6.82 -9.56
C VAL A 136 -3.71 -6.27 -10.99
N HIS A 137 -3.42 -7.09 -11.99
CA HIS A 137 -3.31 -6.60 -13.38
C HIS A 137 -4.64 -6.09 -13.95
N LEU A 138 -5.76 -6.62 -13.47
CA LEU A 138 -7.10 -6.15 -13.81
C LEU A 138 -7.55 -4.91 -13.02
N GLY A 139 -6.70 -4.37 -12.13
CA GLY A 139 -7.00 -3.14 -11.39
C GLY A 139 -8.03 -3.31 -10.27
N LYS A 140 -8.24 -4.55 -9.77
CA LYS A 140 -9.33 -4.85 -8.85
C LYS A 140 -9.06 -4.48 -7.40
N VAL A 141 -7.80 -4.39 -6.97
CA VAL A 141 -7.42 -4.32 -5.54
C VAL A 141 -8.14 -3.18 -4.83
N GLY A 142 -8.05 -1.96 -5.38
CA GLY A 142 -8.64 -0.78 -4.73
C GLY A 142 -10.16 -0.86 -4.59
N ALA A 143 -10.87 -1.37 -5.60
CA ALA A 143 -12.32 -1.46 -5.57
C ALA A 143 -12.82 -2.57 -4.62
N GLU A 144 -12.19 -3.74 -4.69
CA GLU A 144 -12.53 -4.89 -3.83
C GLU A 144 -12.22 -4.59 -2.36
N VAL A 145 -11.07 -3.97 -2.07
CA VAL A 145 -10.71 -3.58 -0.70
C VAL A 145 -11.71 -2.61 -0.10
N ARG A 146 -12.17 -1.60 -0.85
CA ARG A 146 -13.25 -0.72 -0.37
C ARG A 146 -14.52 -1.49 -0.05
N GLY A 147 -14.92 -2.42 -0.92
CA GLY A 147 -16.08 -3.27 -0.68
C GLY A 147 -15.94 -4.13 0.58
N LEU A 148 -14.76 -4.70 0.80
CA LEU A 148 -14.45 -5.50 1.99
C LEU A 148 -14.48 -4.70 3.29
N LEU A 149 -13.98 -3.44 3.26
CA LEU A 149 -14.04 -2.52 4.39
C LEU A 149 -15.49 -2.10 4.68
N ALA A 150 -16.25 -1.70 3.66
CA ALA A 150 -17.66 -1.31 3.83
C ALA A 150 -18.50 -2.46 4.42
N ALA A 151 -18.38 -3.67 3.86
CA ALA A 151 -19.06 -4.84 4.40
C ALA A 151 -18.65 -5.16 5.85
N HIS A 152 -17.41 -4.81 6.23
CA HIS A 152 -16.96 -4.98 7.61
C HIS A 152 -17.60 -3.97 8.55
N ASP A 153 -17.67 -2.71 8.13
CA ASP A 153 -18.26 -1.63 8.91
C ASP A 153 -19.75 -1.87 9.14
N ASP A 154 -20.46 -2.33 8.11
CA ASP A 154 -21.87 -2.74 8.21
C ASP A 154 -22.08 -3.84 9.26
N LEU A 155 -21.24 -4.87 9.26
CA LEU A 155 -21.30 -5.97 10.24
C LEU A 155 -21.04 -5.49 11.68
N LEU A 156 -20.25 -4.45 11.86
CA LEU A 156 -19.91 -3.88 13.16
C LEU A 156 -20.79 -2.70 13.58
N GLY A 157 -21.75 -2.29 12.73
CA GLY A 157 -22.56 -1.09 12.94
C GLY A 157 -21.73 0.20 12.98
N ARG A 158 -20.57 0.21 12.32
CA ARG A 158 -19.73 1.41 12.19
C ARG A 158 -20.22 2.23 11.00
N PRO A 159 -20.32 3.56 11.11
CA PRO A 159 -20.55 4.39 9.93
C PRO A 159 -19.38 4.19 8.97
N SER A 160 -19.68 4.03 7.68
CA SER A 160 -18.68 4.02 6.61
C SER A 160 -17.83 5.28 6.72
N GLY A 161 -16.53 5.21 6.39
CA GLY A 161 -15.58 6.32 6.57
C GLY A 161 -15.97 7.65 5.89
N ASP A 162 -16.94 7.64 4.97
CA ASP A 162 -17.53 8.83 4.36
C ASP A 162 -18.51 9.58 5.29
N ASP A 163 -19.08 8.90 6.29
CA ASP A 163 -20.04 9.42 7.28
C ASP A 163 -19.44 9.62 8.69
N ALA A 164 -18.12 9.45 8.84
CA ALA A 164 -17.45 9.70 10.12
C ALA A 164 -17.63 11.18 10.53
N PRO A 165 -18.14 11.49 11.75
CA PRO A 165 -18.31 12.86 12.17
C PRO A 165 -16.96 13.56 12.19
N MET A 166 -16.89 14.74 11.55
CA MET A 166 -15.74 15.64 11.59
C MET A 166 -15.44 16.00 13.05
N VAL A 167 -14.47 15.34 13.67
CA VAL A 167 -14.02 15.71 15.01
C VAL A 167 -13.11 16.93 14.86
N VAL A 168 -13.64 18.10 15.24
CA VAL A 168 -12.85 19.33 15.34
C VAL A 168 -11.85 19.17 16.49
N LYS A 169 -10.60 18.84 16.17
CA LYS A 169 -9.49 18.98 17.13
C LYS A 169 -9.22 20.48 17.32
N ILE A 170 -9.46 20.97 18.53
CA ILE A 170 -9.10 22.34 18.93
C ILE A 170 -7.62 22.30 19.35
N ASP A 171 -6.75 22.90 18.54
CA ASP A 171 -5.32 23.01 18.85
C ASP A 171 -5.08 24.26 19.73
N ASP A 172 -4.67 24.04 20.98
CA ASP A 172 -4.54 25.06 22.03
C ASP A 172 -3.30 25.97 21.89
N LYS A 173 -2.73 26.12 20.69
CA LYS A 173 -1.50 26.93 20.52
C LYS A 173 -1.47 27.96 19.40
N ARG A 174 -2.60 28.24 18.74
CA ARG A 174 -2.84 29.45 17.91
C ARG A 174 -4.20 29.34 17.20
N GLY A 175 -5.31 29.53 17.92
CA GLY A 175 -6.64 29.97 17.46
C GLY A 175 -7.22 29.58 16.08
N GLY A 176 -6.69 28.58 15.37
CA GLY A 176 -7.06 28.24 14.00
C GLY A 176 -7.73 26.87 13.96
N ARG A 177 -9.00 26.83 13.54
CA ARG A 177 -9.70 25.56 13.26
C ARG A 177 -9.22 25.02 11.93
N ARG A 178 -8.64 23.82 11.90
CA ARG A 178 -8.34 23.10 10.66
C ARG A 178 -9.17 21.82 10.63
N LEU A 179 -10.00 21.68 9.58
CA LEU A 179 -10.68 20.42 9.28
C LEU A 179 -9.62 19.46 8.73
N GLN A 180 -9.46 18.31 9.37
CA GLN A 180 -8.66 17.21 8.84
C GLN A 180 -9.49 15.94 8.93
N ARG A 181 -9.47 15.14 7.86
CA ARG A 181 -9.97 13.76 7.89
C ARG A 181 -8.97 12.94 8.71
N VAL A 182 -9.49 12.14 9.65
CA VAL A 182 -8.68 11.16 10.39
C VAL A 182 -8.40 9.99 9.46
#